data_AF-A0A1A8YKK6-F1
#
_entry.id   AF-A0A1A8YKK6-F1
#
_cell.length_a   1.000
_cell.length_b   1.000
_cell.length_c   1.000
_cell.angle_alpha   90.00
_cell.angle_beta   90.00
_cell.angle_gamma   90.00
#
_symmetry.space_group_name_H-M   'P 1'
#
loop_
_entity.id
_entity.type
_entity.pdbx_description
1 polymer ?
#
loop_
_entity_poly.entity_id
_entity_poly.type
_entity_poly.pdbx_seq_one_letter_code
_entity_poly.pdbx_strand_id
1 'polypeptide(L)'
;MSFQKMYDDKGLSFKIVNEESVVKFTNSLVYNEIIDFITSLNKSVVAVEMKPLESFKLASEVSSSSGGENFLLLSKNVYNVFQLVKCMNRCIDICPPVKQPSRFGNKAFQLFCDEYYKEIDNQLPHILNESRIENISEHTFQLSYYLKNSIGNKNRIDYGTGHEFNFLLFLFCLNKLHFFTEPDYKHLVLVLYRQYLEGVRRVQIIYTVEPAGSRGAWGLDDFQFLVFLFGAAQLSYNRTIRTDDIEKKELVELWAPKYLYFDALKYVSMLKHAPFHESSQMLYDISDMRRAAENVSGGDNSEAPDITACFIRKYVEFVGSLFEKGSEEYLGEGICPMGQIQFSWGNRRLPLARKKETVEVHPYQKDRRNFPHSHPFPN
;
A
#
# COMPACT_ATOMS: atom_id res chain seq x y z
N MET A 1 26.70 -16.07 13.75
CA MET A 1 25.29 -16.00 14.20
C MET A 1 24.64 -14.89 13.39
N SER A 2 23.51 -15.10 12.71
CA SER A 2 22.90 -14.01 11.94
C SER A 2 22.48 -12.88 12.90
N PHE A 3 22.62 -11.61 12.49
CA PHE A 3 22.17 -10.46 13.30
C PHE A 3 20.72 -10.62 13.77
N GLN A 4 19.87 -11.19 12.90
CA GLN A 4 18.49 -11.53 13.24
C GLN A 4 18.37 -12.44 14.47
N LYS A 5 19.19 -13.50 14.52
CA LYS A 5 19.21 -14.42 15.66
C LYS A 5 19.69 -13.72 16.94
N MET A 6 20.62 -12.76 16.82
CA MET A 6 21.11 -11.99 17.97
C MET A 6 20.06 -11.03 18.56
N TYR A 7 19.16 -10.44 17.74
CA TYR A 7 18.08 -9.57 18.21
C TYR A 7 16.89 -10.38 18.77
N ASP A 8 16.55 -11.48 18.09
CA ASP A 8 15.50 -12.41 18.55
C ASP A 8 15.89 -13.05 19.90
N ASP A 9 17.15 -13.47 20.06
CA ASP A 9 17.68 -14.04 21.31
C ASP A 9 17.74 -13.02 22.47
N LYS A 10 17.67 -11.71 22.18
CA LYS A 10 17.66 -10.61 23.17
C LYS A 10 16.26 -10.06 23.48
N GLY A 11 15.20 -10.57 22.85
CA GLY A 11 13.82 -10.09 23.07
C GLY A 11 13.55 -8.67 22.55
N LEU A 12 14.37 -8.17 21.62
CA LEU A 12 14.30 -6.79 21.09
C LEU A 12 13.45 -6.65 19.82
N SER A 13 12.84 -7.74 19.35
CA SER A 13 11.93 -7.76 18.19
C SER A 13 10.49 -7.96 18.66
N PHE A 14 9.57 -7.12 18.18
CA PHE A 14 8.13 -7.22 18.46
C PHE A 14 7.39 -7.64 17.18
N LYS A 15 6.86 -8.87 17.14
CA LYS A 15 6.16 -9.47 15.99
C LYS A 15 4.64 -9.41 16.16
N ILE A 16 3.88 -8.92 15.19
CA ILE A 16 2.41 -8.86 15.32
C ILE A 16 1.80 -10.13 14.74
N VAL A 17 1.20 -10.97 15.59
CA VAL A 17 1.01 -12.41 15.33
C VAL A 17 -0.33 -12.99 15.80
N ASN A 18 -1.08 -12.23 16.60
CA ASN A 18 -2.41 -12.60 17.12
C ASN A 18 -3.18 -11.33 17.54
N GLU A 19 -4.49 -11.45 17.77
CA GLU A 19 -5.36 -10.31 18.11
C GLU A 19 -4.87 -9.53 19.35
N GLU A 20 -4.30 -10.21 20.36
CA GLU A 20 -3.76 -9.53 21.54
C GLU A 20 -2.54 -8.67 21.21
N SER A 21 -1.60 -9.19 20.42
CA SER A 21 -0.43 -8.44 19.96
C SER A 21 -0.78 -7.25 19.08
N VAL A 22 -1.88 -7.37 18.35
CA VAL A 22 -2.45 -6.30 17.54
C VAL A 22 -2.95 -5.20 18.45
N VAL A 23 -3.78 -5.54 19.46
CA VAL A 23 -4.27 -4.59 20.46
C VAL A 23 -3.10 -3.93 21.20
N LYS A 24 -2.08 -4.69 21.57
CA LYS A 24 -0.87 -4.16 22.22
C LYS A 24 -0.11 -3.19 21.31
N PHE A 25 0.03 -3.52 20.02
CA PHE A 25 0.64 -2.64 19.04
C PHE A 25 -0.18 -1.37 18.85
N THR A 26 -1.50 -1.46 18.64
CA THR A 26 -2.36 -0.29 18.44
C THR A 26 -2.40 0.63 19.66
N ASN A 27 -2.14 0.11 20.85
CA ASN A 27 -2.02 0.90 22.09
C ASN A 27 -0.59 1.40 22.37
N SER A 28 0.37 1.10 21.50
CA SER A 28 1.78 1.47 21.70
C SER A 28 2.10 2.90 21.25
N LEU A 29 3.15 3.49 21.82
CA LEU A 29 3.65 4.79 21.39
C LEU A 29 4.09 4.77 19.91
N VAL A 30 4.77 3.70 19.48
CA VAL A 30 5.27 3.59 18.10
C VAL A 30 4.14 3.56 17.07
N TYR A 31 2.99 2.97 17.40
CA TYR A 31 1.82 3.03 16.52
C TYR A 31 1.37 4.48 16.31
N ASN A 32 1.24 5.25 17.40
CA ASN A 32 0.88 6.67 17.30
C ASN A 32 1.90 7.47 16.49
N GLU A 33 3.20 7.23 16.69
CA GLU A 33 4.25 7.89 15.92
C GLU A 33 4.17 7.56 14.41
N ILE A 34 3.85 6.32 14.06
CA ILE A 34 3.65 5.91 12.66
C ILE A 34 2.44 6.63 12.06
N ILE A 35 1.31 6.67 12.80
CA ILE A 35 0.10 7.38 12.36
C ILE A 35 0.36 8.89 12.20
N ASP A 36 1.09 9.51 13.13
CA ASP A 36 1.46 10.92 13.06
C ASP A 36 2.37 11.21 11.86
N PHE A 37 3.32 10.32 11.58
CA PHE A 37 4.17 10.42 10.39
C PHE A 37 3.35 10.32 9.11
N ILE A 38 2.47 9.32 8.97
CA ILE A 38 1.59 9.19 7.79
C ILE A 38 0.68 10.41 7.65
N THR A 39 0.14 10.92 8.76
CA THR A 39 -0.71 12.11 8.78
C THR A 39 0.06 13.34 8.31
N SER A 40 1.32 13.48 8.72
CA SER A 40 2.20 14.57 8.30
C SER A 40 2.55 14.49 6.80
N LEU A 41 2.85 13.28 6.30
CA LEU A 41 3.02 13.03 4.87
C LEU A 41 1.75 13.38 4.08
N ASN A 42 0.58 12.94 4.56
CA ASN A 42 -0.69 13.21 3.92
C ASN A 42 -1.03 14.70 3.85
N LYS A 43 -0.79 15.45 4.94
CA LYS A 43 -0.96 16.91 4.98
C LYS A 43 -0.01 17.62 4.01
N SER A 44 1.20 17.12 3.83
CA SER A 44 2.21 17.75 2.96
C SER A 44 1.86 17.73 1.46
N VAL A 45 0.89 16.90 1.05
CA VAL A 45 0.47 16.75 -0.35
C VAL A 45 -0.96 17.24 -0.60
N VAL A 46 -1.59 17.90 0.38
CA VAL A 46 -2.93 18.47 0.24
C VAL A 46 -2.96 19.47 -0.91
N ALA A 47 -3.82 19.24 -1.90
CA ALA A 47 -3.96 20.08 -3.10
C ALA A 47 -2.67 20.27 -3.93
N VAL A 48 -1.71 19.33 -3.84
CA VAL A 48 -0.45 19.39 -4.59
C VAL A 48 -0.49 18.43 -5.77
N GLU A 49 -0.35 18.92 -7.00
CA GLU A 49 -0.19 18.07 -8.18
C GLU A 49 1.21 17.44 -8.26
N MET A 50 1.27 16.22 -8.79
CA MET A 50 2.53 15.61 -9.22
C MET A 50 3.17 16.41 -10.35
N LYS A 51 4.50 16.35 -10.40
CA LYS A 51 5.32 16.82 -11.52
C LYS A 51 6.10 15.64 -12.09
N PRO A 52 6.55 15.70 -13.36
CA PRO A 52 7.34 14.63 -13.95
C PRO A 52 8.59 14.34 -13.10
N LEU A 53 8.93 13.06 -12.86
CA LEU A 53 10.01 12.68 -11.94
C LEU A 53 11.38 13.19 -12.42
N GLU A 54 11.54 13.38 -13.72
CA GLU A 54 12.74 13.85 -14.42
C GLU A 54 12.98 15.34 -14.16
N SER A 55 11.94 16.07 -13.75
CA SER A 55 12.03 17.50 -13.38
C SER A 55 12.74 17.70 -12.05
N PHE A 56 12.86 16.66 -11.21
CA PHE A 56 13.50 16.75 -9.90
C PHE A 56 15.00 16.45 -9.98
N LYS A 57 15.82 17.36 -9.43
CA LYS A 57 17.29 17.33 -9.50
C LYS A 57 17.92 17.70 -8.16
N LEU A 58 19.17 17.29 -7.97
CA LEU A 58 20.00 17.83 -6.88
C LEU A 58 20.53 19.21 -7.29
N ALA A 59 20.64 20.14 -6.35
CA ALA A 59 21.11 21.50 -6.63
C ALA A 59 22.48 21.55 -7.34
N SER A 60 23.38 20.60 -7.02
CA SER A 60 24.69 20.49 -7.68
C SER A 60 24.64 20.06 -9.15
N GLU A 61 23.54 19.45 -9.60
CA GLU A 61 23.36 19.01 -10.99
C GLU A 61 22.82 20.12 -11.90
N VAL A 62 22.32 21.21 -11.33
CA VAL A 62 21.68 22.30 -12.07
C VAL A 62 22.70 23.32 -12.59
N SER A 63 23.99 23.18 -12.24
CA SER A 63 25.06 24.07 -12.71
C SER A 63 25.68 23.53 -14.00
N SER A 64 25.40 24.20 -15.14
CA SER A 64 26.36 24.58 -16.20
C SER A 64 25.80 24.67 -17.63
N SER A 65 24.59 24.19 -17.97
CA SER A 65 24.16 24.21 -19.39
C SER A 65 22.68 23.89 -19.65
N SER A 66 21.74 24.55 -18.98
CA SER A 66 20.31 24.39 -19.29
C SER A 66 19.64 25.76 -19.43
N GLY A 67 19.56 26.26 -20.66
CA GLY A 67 18.71 27.41 -20.97
C GLY A 67 17.24 27.02 -20.76
N GLY A 68 16.58 27.68 -19.80
CA GLY A 68 15.11 27.77 -19.74
C GLY A 68 14.31 26.64 -19.08
N GLU A 69 14.92 25.53 -18.66
CA GLU A 69 14.18 24.46 -17.96
C GLU A 69 14.03 24.75 -16.45
N ASN A 70 12.78 24.84 -15.97
CA ASN A 70 12.46 25.00 -14.55
C ASN A 70 12.58 23.65 -13.82
N PHE A 71 13.77 23.35 -13.29
CA PHE A 71 13.99 22.18 -12.43
C PHE A 71 13.44 22.39 -11.02
N LEU A 72 12.99 21.29 -10.40
CA LEU A 72 12.58 21.21 -9.01
C LEU A 72 13.71 20.60 -8.18
N LEU A 73 13.97 21.16 -7.00
CA LEU A 73 15.11 20.75 -6.19
C LEU A 73 14.69 19.74 -5.12
N LEU A 74 15.51 18.70 -4.96
CA LEU A 74 15.46 17.77 -3.83
C LEU A 74 16.58 18.09 -2.84
N SER A 75 16.33 17.84 -1.55
CA SER A 75 17.42 17.75 -0.58
C SER A 75 18.37 16.60 -0.96
N LYS A 76 19.63 16.69 -0.52
CA LYS A 76 20.63 15.66 -0.79
C LYS A 76 20.17 14.27 -0.32
N ASN A 77 19.58 14.21 0.88
CA ASN A 77 19.13 12.97 1.50
C ASN A 77 17.97 12.33 0.72
N VAL A 78 16.97 13.13 0.31
CA VAL A 78 15.88 12.65 -0.54
C VAL A 78 16.41 12.20 -1.91
N TYR A 79 17.29 12.98 -2.52
CA TYR A 79 17.88 12.63 -3.82
C TYR A 79 18.62 11.29 -3.77
N ASN A 80 19.44 11.07 -2.74
CA ASN A 80 20.21 9.84 -2.59
C ASN A 80 19.30 8.60 -2.43
N VAL A 81 18.25 8.70 -1.62
CA VAL A 81 17.27 7.61 -1.47
C VAL A 81 16.46 7.42 -2.75
N PHE A 82 16.15 8.50 -3.48
CA PHE A 82 15.48 8.44 -4.77
C PHE A 82 16.29 7.62 -5.78
N GLN A 83 17.59 7.87 -5.89
CA GLN A 83 18.46 7.11 -6.78
C GLN A 83 18.56 5.63 -6.39
N LEU A 84 18.65 5.33 -5.09
CA LEU A 84 18.63 3.96 -4.59
C LEU A 84 17.32 3.24 -4.99
N VAL A 85 16.16 3.85 -4.74
CA VAL A 85 14.86 3.26 -5.10
C VAL A 85 14.73 3.13 -6.63
N LYS A 86 15.18 4.13 -7.39
CA LYS A 86 15.15 4.12 -8.86
C LYS A 86 16.00 3.01 -9.46
N CYS A 87 17.07 2.58 -8.78
CA CYS A 87 17.96 1.51 -9.27
C CYS A 87 17.22 0.16 -9.42
N MET A 88 16.08 -0.01 -8.75
CA MET A 88 15.15 -1.15 -8.94
C MET A 88 14.82 -1.37 -10.42
N ASN A 89 14.63 -0.29 -11.19
CA ASN A 89 14.32 -0.37 -12.62
C ASN A 89 15.38 -1.12 -13.41
N ARG A 90 16.66 -0.82 -13.15
CA ARG A 90 17.80 -1.49 -13.78
C ARG A 90 17.89 -2.95 -13.34
N CYS A 91 17.65 -3.24 -12.06
CA CYS A 91 17.64 -4.62 -11.55
C CYS A 91 16.58 -5.48 -12.25
N ILE A 92 15.40 -4.90 -12.52
CA ILE A 92 14.34 -5.56 -13.30
C ILE A 92 14.80 -5.81 -14.75
N ASP A 93 15.42 -4.81 -15.39
CA ASP A 93 15.86 -4.90 -16.80
C ASP A 93 16.90 -6.03 -17.02
N ILE A 94 17.83 -6.21 -16.07
CA ILE A 94 18.86 -7.26 -16.15
C ILE A 94 18.34 -8.65 -15.72
N CYS A 95 17.13 -8.73 -15.16
CA CYS A 95 16.51 -9.97 -14.71
C CYS A 95 15.23 -10.27 -15.51
N PRO A 96 15.31 -10.55 -16.82
CA PRO A 96 14.12 -10.78 -17.65
C PRO A 96 13.34 -12.04 -17.20
N PRO A 97 12.02 -12.09 -17.45
CA PRO A 97 11.20 -13.23 -17.06
C PRO A 97 11.64 -14.51 -17.78
N VAL A 98 11.68 -15.62 -17.04
CA VAL A 98 12.06 -16.93 -17.60
C VAL A 98 10.85 -17.65 -18.16
N LYS A 99 11.06 -18.45 -19.22
CA LYS A 99 10.03 -19.37 -19.73
C LYS A 99 9.76 -20.43 -18.68
N GLN A 100 8.50 -20.56 -18.28
CA GLN A 100 8.06 -21.53 -17.29
C GLN A 100 6.64 -22.03 -17.61
N PRO A 101 6.26 -23.23 -17.14
CA PRO A 101 4.91 -23.76 -17.36
C PRO A 101 3.81 -22.98 -16.62
N SER A 102 4.13 -22.41 -15.45
CA SER A 102 3.18 -21.64 -14.65
C SER A 102 3.00 -20.23 -15.20
N ARG A 103 1.74 -19.78 -15.32
CA ARG A 103 1.42 -18.40 -15.70
C ARG A 103 1.60 -17.38 -14.57
N PHE A 104 1.58 -17.83 -13.31
CA PHE A 104 1.73 -16.99 -12.12
C PHE A 104 3.10 -17.20 -11.48
N GLY A 105 3.62 -16.15 -10.85
CA GLY A 105 4.86 -16.19 -10.08
C GLY A 105 6.06 -16.59 -10.95
N ASN A 106 6.58 -15.65 -11.73
CA ASN A 106 7.77 -15.89 -12.54
C ASN A 106 9.01 -16.07 -11.65
N LYS A 107 9.73 -17.19 -11.81
CA LYS A 107 10.92 -17.49 -10.99
C LYS A 107 12.05 -16.47 -11.12
N ALA A 108 12.09 -15.68 -12.19
CA ALA A 108 13.06 -14.59 -12.33
C ALA A 108 12.90 -13.51 -11.25
N PHE A 109 11.75 -13.43 -10.57
CA PHE A 109 11.56 -12.56 -9.41
C PHE A 109 12.62 -12.78 -8.34
N GLN A 110 13.05 -14.03 -8.13
CA GLN A 110 14.06 -14.35 -7.12
C GLN A 110 15.43 -13.78 -7.48
N LEU A 111 15.77 -13.80 -8.77
CA LEU A 111 17.00 -13.20 -9.29
C LEU A 111 16.94 -11.68 -9.15
N PHE A 112 15.81 -11.06 -9.49
CA PHE A 112 15.58 -9.65 -9.25
C PHE A 112 15.76 -9.25 -7.79
N CYS A 113 15.16 -10.01 -6.86
CA CYS A 113 15.35 -9.76 -5.43
C CYS A 113 16.84 -9.81 -5.06
N ASP A 114 17.58 -10.82 -5.53
CA ASP A 114 19.01 -10.95 -5.23
C ASP A 114 19.83 -9.77 -5.77
N GLU A 115 19.56 -9.31 -7.00
CA GLU A 115 20.25 -8.15 -7.56
C GLU A 115 19.90 -6.86 -6.83
N TYR A 116 18.63 -6.62 -6.52
CA TYR A 116 18.23 -5.41 -5.80
C TYR A 116 18.73 -5.42 -4.35
N TYR A 117 18.78 -6.58 -3.69
CA TYR A 117 19.34 -6.70 -2.35
C TYR A 117 20.83 -6.36 -2.30
N LYS A 118 21.60 -6.75 -3.32
CA LYS A 118 23.01 -6.34 -3.45
C LYS A 118 23.16 -4.84 -3.60
N GLU A 119 22.31 -4.20 -4.42
CA GLU A 119 22.32 -2.75 -4.58
C GLU A 119 22.02 -2.02 -3.27
N ILE A 120 21.04 -2.51 -2.49
CA ILE A 120 20.74 -1.97 -1.16
C ILE A 120 21.94 -2.12 -0.22
N ASP A 121 22.52 -3.33 -0.14
CA ASP A 121 23.66 -3.60 0.74
C ASP A 121 24.90 -2.78 0.39
N ASN A 122 25.09 -2.46 -0.90
CA ASN A 122 26.21 -1.65 -1.37
C ASN A 122 25.97 -0.16 -1.16
N GLN A 123 24.80 0.36 -1.55
CA GLN A 123 24.56 1.80 -1.63
C GLN A 123 24.06 2.41 -0.31
N LEU A 124 23.18 1.71 0.42
CA LEU A 124 22.58 2.27 1.62
C LEU A 124 23.61 2.67 2.69
N PRO A 125 24.64 1.88 3.02
CA PRO A 125 25.66 2.30 3.99
C PRO A 125 26.37 3.59 3.57
N HIS A 126 26.66 3.77 2.28
CA HIS A 126 27.29 4.98 1.76
C HIS A 126 26.35 6.19 1.89
N ILE A 127 25.07 6.03 1.53
CA ILE A 127 24.05 7.08 1.66
C ILE A 127 23.92 7.53 3.12
N LEU A 128 23.89 6.58 4.07
CA LEU A 128 23.79 6.87 5.50
C LEU A 128 25.03 7.61 6.01
N ASN A 129 26.24 7.14 5.68
CA ASN A 129 27.49 7.80 6.07
C ASN A 129 27.59 9.25 5.52
N GLU A 130 27.13 9.48 4.29
CA GLU A 130 27.16 10.81 3.67
C GLU A 130 26.22 11.84 4.31
N SER A 131 25.21 11.39 5.06
CA SER A 131 24.26 12.27 5.75
C SER A 131 24.90 13.06 6.90
N ARG A 132 26.06 12.60 7.41
CA ARG A 132 26.77 13.16 8.57
C ARG A 132 25.96 13.14 9.87
N ILE A 133 24.94 12.27 9.95
CA ILE A 133 24.19 12.03 11.18
C ILE A 133 24.97 11.05 12.04
N GLU A 134 25.18 11.39 13.31
CA GLU A 134 25.94 10.57 14.25
C GLU A 134 25.27 9.20 14.44
N ASN A 135 26.07 8.13 14.46
CA ASN A 135 25.63 6.74 14.70
C ASN A 135 24.55 6.19 13.75
N ILE A 136 24.18 6.91 12.69
CA ILE A 136 23.11 6.46 11.76
C ILE A 136 23.43 5.11 11.10
N SER A 137 24.71 4.85 10.86
CA SER A 137 25.20 3.63 10.21
C SER A 137 25.02 2.39 11.09
N GLU A 138 24.83 2.53 12.41
CA GLU A 138 24.48 1.42 13.31
C GLU A 138 23.09 0.82 12.97
N HIS A 139 22.21 1.62 12.34
CA HIS A 139 20.87 1.21 11.95
C HIS A 139 20.80 0.63 10.52
N THR A 140 21.92 0.54 9.81
CA THR A 140 21.97 0.06 8.41
C THR A 140 21.29 -1.29 8.22
N PHE A 141 21.50 -2.23 9.15
CA PHE A 141 20.90 -3.56 9.09
C PHE A 141 19.37 -3.50 9.09
N GLN A 142 18.79 -2.72 10.01
CA GLN A 142 17.34 -2.60 10.17
C GLN A 142 16.69 -1.82 9.02
N LEU A 143 17.33 -0.74 8.56
CA LEU A 143 16.88 0.02 7.40
C LEU A 143 16.91 -0.82 6.12
N SER A 144 17.99 -1.58 5.91
CA SER A 144 18.10 -2.52 4.79
C SER A 144 17.01 -3.58 4.85
N TYR A 145 16.70 -4.09 6.04
CA TYR A 145 15.65 -5.09 6.23
C TYR A 145 14.29 -4.58 5.75
N TYR A 146 13.86 -3.39 6.18
CA TYR A 146 12.58 -2.83 5.77
C TYR A 146 12.54 -2.58 4.25
N LEU A 147 13.59 -1.99 3.67
CA LEU A 147 13.63 -1.73 2.23
C LEU A 147 13.61 -3.03 1.41
N LYS A 148 14.36 -4.06 1.81
CA LYS A 148 14.36 -5.37 1.14
C LYS A 148 13.00 -6.08 1.22
N ASN A 149 12.35 -6.02 2.37
CA ASN A 149 11.02 -6.61 2.55
C ASN A 149 9.90 -5.77 1.92
N SER A 150 10.20 -4.60 1.35
CA SER A 150 9.21 -3.75 0.71
C SER A 150 8.87 -4.11 -0.73
N ILE A 151 9.61 -5.01 -1.37
CA ILE A 151 9.44 -5.32 -2.81
C ILE A 151 8.70 -6.63 -3.10
N GLY A 152 8.14 -7.27 -2.06
CA GLY A 152 7.44 -8.56 -2.15
C GLY A 152 8.20 -9.68 -1.44
N ASN A 153 7.59 -10.88 -1.40
CA ASN A 153 8.23 -12.05 -0.80
C ASN A 153 8.93 -12.91 -1.84
N LYS A 154 10.27 -12.97 -1.76
CA LYS A 154 11.12 -13.73 -2.69
C LYS A 154 10.66 -15.18 -2.94
N ASN A 155 10.23 -15.88 -1.90
CA ASN A 155 9.91 -17.31 -2.00
C ASN A 155 8.49 -17.55 -2.49
N ARG A 156 7.52 -16.78 -1.97
CA ARG A 156 6.11 -16.91 -2.35
C ARG A 156 5.80 -16.24 -3.69
N ILE A 157 6.65 -15.31 -4.14
CA ILE A 157 6.45 -14.52 -5.36
C ILE A 157 5.11 -13.78 -5.29
N ASP A 158 4.89 -13.13 -4.15
CA ASP A 158 3.73 -12.29 -3.87
C ASP A 158 4.13 -10.89 -3.41
N TYR A 159 3.21 -9.94 -3.55
CA TYR A 159 3.34 -8.56 -3.10
C TYR A 159 1.97 -8.07 -2.62
N GLY A 160 1.94 -7.15 -1.66
CA GLY A 160 0.70 -6.57 -1.15
C GLY A 160 0.97 -5.41 -0.20
N THR A 161 -0.09 -4.94 0.45
CA THR A 161 -0.07 -3.75 1.33
C THR A 161 0.89 -3.88 2.51
N GLY A 162 1.18 -5.09 2.94
CA GLY A 162 2.24 -5.38 3.91
C GLY A 162 3.64 -5.00 3.46
N HIS A 163 3.94 -5.22 2.18
CA HIS A 163 5.22 -4.85 1.58
C HIS A 163 5.27 -3.34 1.34
N GLU A 164 4.16 -2.74 0.90
CA GLU A 164 3.99 -1.27 0.86
C GLU A 164 4.26 -0.63 2.23
N PHE A 165 3.74 -1.24 3.31
CA PHE A 165 3.98 -0.78 4.68
C PHE A 165 5.45 -0.90 5.11
N ASN A 166 6.18 -1.92 4.65
CA ASN A 166 7.63 -2.01 4.90
C ASN A 166 8.40 -0.85 4.24
N PHE A 167 7.98 -0.38 3.06
CA PHE A 167 8.57 0.82 2.46
C PHE A 167 8.29 2.06 3.31
N LEU A 168 7.06 2.20 3.82
CA LEU A 168 6.72 3.28 4.73
C LEU A 168 7.54 3.22 6.03
N LEU A 169 7.75 2.04 6.61
CA LEU A 169 8.58 1.87 7.81
C LEU A 169 10.04 2.24 7.54
N PHE A 170 10.58 1.92 6.37
CA PHE A 170 11.90 2.38 5.97
C PHE A 170 11.99 3.93 5.98
N LEU A 171 11.01 4.63 5.40
CA LEU A 171 10.97 6.09 5.42
C LEU A 171 10.75 6.65 6.84
N PHE A 172 9.89 6.02 7.63
CA PHE A 172 9.61 6.39 9.01
C PHE A 172 10.87 6.28 9.88
N CYS A 173 11.61 5.17 9.79
CA CYS A 173 12.85 4.98 10.53
C CYS A 173 13.92 6.02 10.15
N LEU A 174 14.07 6.33 8.86
CA LEU A 174 14.95 7.42 8.42
C LEU A 174 14.51 8.77 9.00
N ASN A 175 13.21 9.06 9.00
CA ASN A 175 12.66 10.29 9.58
C ASN A 175 12.91 10.38 11.09
N LYS A 176 12.73 9.28 11.84
CA LYS A 176 13.03 9.19 13.27
C LYS A 176 14.51 9.42 13.58
N LEU A 177 15.40 9.11 12.65
CA LEU A 177 16.84 9.38 12.73
C LEU A 177 17.21 10.78 12.23
N HIS A 178 16.23 11.65 11.99
CA HIS A 178 16.41 13.01 11.45
C HIS A 178 17.12 13.06 10.10
N PHE A 179 17.05 11.97 9.33
CA PHE A 179 17.58 11.91 7.96
C PHE A 179 16.76 12.77 6.99
N PHE A 180 15.47 12.95 7.27
CA PHE A 180 14.58 13.86 6.55
C PHE A 180 14.11 14.98 7.45
N THR A 181 13.68 16.07 6.82
CA THR A 181 13.09 17.24 7.49
C THR A 181 11.67 17.49 6.96
N GLU A 182 10.84 18.26 7.67
CA GLU A 182 9.46 18.54 7.23
C GLU A 182 9.33 19.08 5.80
N PRO A 183 10.22 19.97 5.29
CA PRO A 183 10.21 20.39 3.90
C PRO A 183 10.35 19.26 2.87
N ASP A 184 10.91 18.12 3.28
CA ASP A 184 11.07 16.93 2.44
C ASP A 184 9.79 16.09 2.32
N TYR A 185 8.81 16.24 3.23
CA TYR A 185 7.68 15.31 3.35
C TYR A 185 6.87 15.18 2.05
N LYS A 186 6.64 16.29 1.35
CA LYS A 186 5.97 16.26 0.04
C LYS A 186 6.76 15.46 -1.01
N HIS A 187 8.10 15.49 -0.94
CA HIS A 187 8.97 14.74 -1.84
C HIS A 187 9.03 13.26 -1.46
N LEU A 188 8.93 12.93 -0.17
CA LEU A 188 8.81 11.52 0.27
C LEU A 188 7.58 10.84 -0.37
N VAL A 189 6.48 11.59 -0.53
CA VAL A 189 5.25 11.08 -1.16
C VAL A 189 5.30 11.19 -2.69
N LEU A 190 5.47 12.41 -3.24
CA LEU A 190 5.28 12.68 -4.67
C LEU A 190 6.48 12.29 -5.54
N VAL A 191 7.63 11.98 -4.93
CA VAL A 191 8.87 11.61 -5.64
C VAL A 191 9.34 10.22 -5.22
N LEU A 192 9.67 9.99 -3.93
CA LEU A 192 10.19 8.69 -3.49
C LEU A 192 9.15 7.58 -3.57
N TYR A 193 8.01 7.77 -2.93
CA TYR A 193 6.94 6.78 -2.93
C TYR A 193 6.37 6.56 -4.34
N ARG A 194 6.26 7.61 -5.16
CA ARG A 194 5.93 7.46 -6.59
C ARG A 194 6.96 6.62 -7.34
N GLN A 195 8.25 6.87 -7.17
CA GLN A 195 9.30 6.08 -7.83
C GLN A 195 9.27 4.61 -7.38
N TYR A 196 8.99 4.38 -6.10
CA TYR A 196 8.76 3.04 -5.56
C TYR A 196 7.56 2.37 -6.22
N LEU A 197 6.42 3.07 -6.33
CA LEU A 197 5.21 2.57 -7.01
C LEU A 197 5.47 2.17 -8.47
N GLU A 198 6.19 2.99 -9.23
CA GLU A 198 6.57 2.67 -10.60
C GLU A 198 7.40 1.37 -10.66
N GLY A 199 8.35 1.20 -9.74
CA GLY A 199 9.17 -0.01 -9.63
C GLY A 199 8.37 -1.26 -9.26
N VAL A 200 7.55 -1.21 -8.21
CA VAL A 200 6.77 -2.39 -7.77
C VAL A 200 5.66 -2.76 -8.75
N ARG A 201 5.08 -1.82 -9.49
CA ARG A 201 4.15 -2.14 -10.59
C ARG A 201 4.83 -2.85 -11.75
N ARG A 202 6.07 -2.44 -12.09
CA ARG A 202 6.89 -3.18 -13.06
C ARG A 202 7.15 -4.61 -12.58
N VAL A 203 7.51 -4.79 -11.30
CA VAL A 203 7.68 -6.10 -10.68
C VAL A 203 6.40 -6.94 -10.81
N GLN A 204 5.25 -6.37 -10.45
CA GLN A 204 3.95 -7.05 -10.51
C GLN A 204 3.63 -7.56 -11.91
N ILE A 205 3.84 -6.74 -12.94
CA ILE A 205 3.58 -7.11 -14.35
C ILE A 205 4.61 -8.11 -14.86
N ILE A 206 5.91 -7.78 -14.77
CA ILE A 206 6.99 -8.53 -15.42
C ILE A 206 7.13 -9.92 -14.83
N TYR A 207 6.98 -10.05 -13.51
CA TYR A 207 7.09 -11.32 -12.82
C TYR A 207 5.76 -11.97 -12.47
N THR A 208 4.64 -11.42 -12.95
CA THR A 208 3.28 -11.92 -12.69
C THR A 208 3.06 -12.29 -11.22
N VAL A 209 3.48 -11.38 -10.34
CA VAL A 209 3.48 -11.53 -8.88
C VAL A 209 2.04 -11.64 -8.36
N GLU A 210 1.82 -12.55 -7.42
CA GLU A 210 0.49 -12.76 -6.85
C GLU A 210 0.15 -11.69 -5.79
N PRO A 211 -1.13 -11.27 -5.67
CA PRO A 211 -1.57 -10.43 -4.56
C PRO A 211 -1.46 -11.14 -3.21
N ALA A 212 -0.66 -10.58 -2.29
CA ALA A 212 -0.52 -11.09 -0.93
C ALA A 212 -1.70 -10.62 -0.07
N GLY A 213 -2.56 -11.56 0.35
CA GLY A 213 -3.68 -11.25 1.24
C GLY A 213 -4.83 -10.47 0.59
N SER A 214 -4.99 -10.54 -0.74
CA SER A 214 -6.09 -9.85 -1.43
C SER A 214 -7.45 -10.29 -0.90
N ARG A 215 -8.32 -9.31 -0.67
CA ARG A 215 -9.73 -9.50 -0.28
C ARG A 215 -10.68 -9.50 -1.49
N GLY A 216 -10.14 -9.55 -2.71
CA GLY A 216 -10.91 -9.44 -3.95
C GLY A 216 -11.66 -8.11 -4.01
N ALA A 217 -12.94 -8.13 -4.41
CA ALA A 217 -13.79 -6.94 -4.51
C ALA A 217 -13.99 -6.17 -3.19
N TRP A 218 -13.66 -6.80 -2.04
CA TRP A 218 -13.79 -6.21 -0.70
C TRP A 218 -12.48 -5.57 -0.19
N GLY A 219 -11.40 -5.65 -0.97
CA GLY A 219 -10.18 -4.88 -0.76
C GLY A 219 -10.25 -3.56 -1.51
N LEU A 220 -9.51 -2.56 -1.04
CA LEU A 220 -9.40 -1.28 -1.75
C LEU A 220 -8.73 -1.46 -3.12
N ASP A 221 -7.63 -2.20 -3.13
CA ASP A 221 -6.86 -2.65 -4.29
C ASP A 221 -6.14 -3.96 -3.95
N ASP A 222 -5.68 -4.68 -4.96
CA ASP A 222 -4.99 -5.96 -4.79
C ASP A 222 -3.59 -5.81 -4.18
N PHE A 223 -2.94 -4.65 -4.37
CA PHE A 223 -1.52 -4.48 -4.02
C PHE A 223 -1.24 -3.29 -3.10
N GLN A 224 -1.94 -2.17 -3.27
CA GLN A 224 -1.60 -0.89 -2.64
C GLN A 224 -2.74 -0.35 -1.80
N PHE A 225 -2.41 0.52 -0.84
CA PHE A 225 -3.39 1.32 -0.11
C PHE A 225 -2.97 2.78 -0.03
N LEU A 226 -1.72 3.05 0.34
CA LEU A 226 -1.21 4.41 0.59
C LEU A 226 -1.38 5.33 -0.61
N VAL A 227 -1.34 4.79 -1.83
CA VAL A 227 -1.56 5.57 -3.06
C VAL A 227 -2.93 6.26 -3.10
N PHE A 228 -3.96 5.60 -2.58
CA PHE A 228 -5.32 6.17 -2.53
C PHE A 228 -5.46 7.17 -1.39
N LEU A 229 -4.81 6.91 -0.25
CA LEU A 229 -4.78 7.86 0.87
C LEU A 229 -4.15 9.19 0.45
N PHE A 230 -2.91 9.15 -0.04
CA PHE A 230 -2.20 10.35 -0.46
C PHE A 230 -2.84 10.99 -1.70
N GLY A 231 -3.33 10.18 -2.64
CA GLY A 231 -4.05 10.66 -3.80
C GLY A 231 -5.34 11.41 -3.44
N ALA A 232 -6.07 10.97 -2.42
CA ALA A 232 -7.24 11.68 -1.93
C ALA A 232 -6.89 13.04 -1.31
N ALA A 233 -5.77 13.16 -0.61
CA ALA A 233 -5.27 14.45 -0.12
C ALA A 233 -4.87 15.39 -1.27
N GLN A 234 -4.24 14.90 -2.34
CA GLN A 234 -3.95 15.74 -3.51
C GLN A 234 -5.22 16.34 -4.15
N LEU A 235 -6.36 15.64 -4.05
CA LEU A 235 -7.64 16.06 -4.61
C LEU A 235 -8.44 16.99 -3.68
N SER A 236 -7.96 17.26 -2.46
CA SER A 236 -8.58 18.24 -1.57
C SER A 236 -8.70 19.60 -2.25
N TYR A 237 -9.83 20.28 -2.06
CA TYR A 237 -10.14 21.59 -2.66
C TYR A 237 -10.18 21.63 -4.21
N ASN A 238 -10.01 20.49 -4.89
CA ASN A 238 -10.13 20.44 -6.35
C ASN A 238 -11.60 20.60 -6.77
N ARG A 239 -11.87 21.65 -7.55
CA ARG A 239 -13.22 21.98 -8.06
C ARG A 239 -13.45 21.56 -9.51
N THR A 240 -12.41 21.10 -10.20
CA THR A 240 -12.45 20.75 -11.62
C THR A 240 -12.80 19.28 -11.83
N ILE A 241 -12.25 18.41 -10.99
CA ILE A 241 -12.43 16.97 -11.07
C ILE A 241 -13.73 16.59 -10.38
N ARG A 242 -14.61 15.94 -11.13
CA ARG A 242 -15.88 15.43 -10.60
C ARG A 242 -15.73 13.99 -10.14
N THR A 243 -16.62 13.57 -9.26
CA THR A 243 -16.67 12.19 -8.75
C THR A 243 -16.88 11.14 -9.84
N ASP A 244 -17.66 11.44 -10.88
CA ASP A 244 -17.92 10.56 -12.02
C ASP A 244 -16.75 10.44 -13.01
N ASP A 245 -15.70 11.25 -12.85
CA ASP A 245 -14.54 11.18 -13.74
C ASP A 245 -13.71 9.90 -13.55
N ILE A 246 -13.81 9.25 -12.40
CA ILE A 246 -13.09 8.00 -12.10
C ILE A 246 -13.53 6.82 -12.98
N GLU A 247 -14.75 6.89 -13.52
CA GLU A 247 -15.33 5.84 -14.36
C GLU A 247 -15.01 6.08 -15.85
N LYS A 248 -14.62 7.31 -16.20
CA LYS A 248 -14.37 7.73 -17.59
C LYS A 248 -12.90 7.52 -17.91
N LYS A 249 -12.59 6.47 -18.68
CA LYS A 249 -11.22 6.09 -19.07
C LYS A 249 -10.38 7.26 -19.58
N GLU A 250 -10.93 8.12 -20.45
CA GLU A 250 -10.22 9.27 -21.02
C GLU A 250 -9.81 10.30 -19.95
N LEU A 251 -10.68 10.53 -18.96
CA LEU A 251 -10.38 11.45 -17.85
C LEU A 251 -9.40 10.82 -16.87
N VAL A 252 -9.51 9.51 -16.62
CA VAL A 252 -8.52 8.77 -15.82
C VAL A 252 -7.12 8.90 -16.44
N GLU A 253 -7.02 8.74 -17.76
CA GLU A 253 -5.75 8.91 -18.47
C GLU A 253 -5.25 10.36 -18.45
N LEU A 254 -6.15 11.35 -18.53
CA LEU A 254 -5.83 12.78 -18.42
C LEU A 254 -5.27 13.16 -17.05
N TRP A 255 -5.87 12.65 -15.98
CA TRP A 255 -5.55 13.03 -14.59
C TRP A 255 -4.42 12.20 -13.98
N ALA A 256 -4.18 10.98 -14.46
CA ALA A 256 -3.16 10.08 -13.92
C ALA A 256 -1.75 10.70 -13.79
N PRO A 257 -1.22 11.49 -14.76
CA PRO A 257 0.09 12.12 -14.60
C PRO A 257 0.18 13.16 -13.47
N LYS A 258 -0.97 13.64 -12.96
CA LYS A 258 -1.06 14.73 -11.97
C LYS A 258 -1.45 14.25 -10.58
N TYR A 259 -2.20 13.17 -10.46
CA TYR A 259 -2.78 12.71 -9.19
C TYR A 259 -2.54 11.21 -8.98
N LEU A 260 -1.93 10.85 -7.84
CA LEU A 260 -1.66 9.47 -7.42
C LEU A 260 -2.95 8.62 -7.45
N TYR A 261 -4.08 9.22 -7.07
CA TYR A 261 -5.37 8.54 -7.09
C TYR A 261 -5.74 8.04 -8.49
N PHE A 262 -5.66 8.92 -9.49
CA PHE A 262 -5.98 8.58 -10.88
C PHE A 262 -4.93 7.69 -11.52
N ASP A 263 -3.66 7.84 -11.14
CA ASP A 263 -2.59 6.93 -11.53
C ASP A 263 -2.84 5.50 -11.02
N ALA A 264 -3.32 5.35 -9.78
CA ALA A 264 -3.74 4.06 -9.24
C ALA A 264 -4.97 3.50 -9.96
N LEU A 265 -6.00 4.32 -10.22
CA LEU A 265 -7.18 3.90 -10.99
C LEU A 265 -6.81 3.42 -12.40
N LYS A 266 -5.91 4.14 -13.07
CA LYS A 266 -5.38 3.75 -14.39
C LYS A 266 -4.73 2.37 -14.31
N TYR A 267 -3.91 2.13 -13.29
CA TYR A 267 -3.27 0.84 -13.08
C TYR A 267 -4.29 -0.29 -12.82
N VAL A 268 -5.28 -0.05 -11.96
CA VAL A 268 -6.37 -1.01 -11.68
C VAL A 268 -7.12 -1.36 -12.96
N SER A 269 -7.50 -0.37 -13.77
CA SER A 269 -8.22 -0.57 -15.04
C SER A 269 -7.43 -1.36 -16.09
N MET A 270 -6.10 -1.30 -16.01
CA MET A 270 -5.23 -2.08 -16.90
C MET A 270 -5.19 -3.56 -16.50
N LEU A 271 -5.28 -3.86 -15.19
CA LEU A 271 -5.26 -5.22 -14.67
C LEU A 271 -6.63 -5.90 -14.68
N LYS A 272 -7.70 -5.13 -14.42
CA LYS A 272 -9.07 -5.64 -14.26
C LYS A 272 -9.90 -5.25 -15.47
N HIS A 273 -10.35 -6.24 -16.24
CA HIS A 273 -11.17 -6.05 -17.44
C HIS A 273 -12.69 -6.04 -17.18
N ALA A 274 -13.10 -5.93 -15.92
CA ALA A 274 -14.51 -5.83 -15.52
C ALA A 274 -14.89 -4.37 -15.21
N PRO A 275 -16.19 -4.01 -15.26
CA PRO A 275 -16.66 -2.69 -14.84
C PRO A 275 -16.09 -2.29 -13.47
N PHE A 276 -15.79 -1.00 -13.29
CA PHE A 276 -15.11 -0.51 -12.10
C PHE A 276 -15.85 -0.84 -10.79
N HIS A 277 -17.18 -0.68 -10.79
CA HIS A 277 -18.02 -1.01 -9.64
C HIS A 277 -17.95 -2.51 -9.26
N GLU A 278 -17.87 -3.42 -10.23
CA GLU A 278 -17.79 -4.87 -9.96
C GLU A 278 -16.39 -5.30 -9.48
N SER A 279 -15.36 -4.62 -9.96
CA SER A 279 -13.96 -5.04 -9.78
C SER A 279 -13.25 -4.34 -8.60
N SER A 280 -13.81 -3.21 -8.15
CA SER A 280 -13.27 -2.31 -7.12
C SER A 280 -14.40 -1.60 -6.33
N GLN A 281 -15.34 -2.37 -5.79
CA GLN A 281 -16.54 -1.87 -5.09
C GLN A 281 -16.21 -0.86 -3.97
N MET A 282 -15.16 -1.10 -3.17
CA MET A 282 -14.81 -0.17 -2.07
C MET A 282 -14.39 1.22 -2.57
N LEU A 283 -13.67 1.31 -3.69
CA LEU A 283 -13.31 2.59 -4.31
C LEU A 283 -14.54 3.27 -4.91
N TYR A 284 -15.43 2.49 -5.53
CA TYR A 284 -16.70 2.97 -6.05
C TYR A 284 -17.59 3.56 -4.93
N ASP A 285 -17.75 2.86 -3.82
CA ASP A 285 -18.55 3.33 -2.68
C ASP A 285 -18.03 4.67 -2.11
N ILE A 286 -16.71 4.81 -2.01
CA ILE A 286 -16.11 6.07 -1.51
C ILE A 286 -16.38 7.23 -2.48
N SER A 287 -16.38 6.96 -3.79
CA SER A 287 -16.72 7.97 -4.79
C SER A 287 -18.19 8.39 -4.76
N ASP A 288 -19.09 7.44 -4.52
CA ASP A 288 -20.52 7.70 -4.43
C ASP A 288 -20.86 8.50 -3.15
N MET A 289 -20.16 8.24 -2.04
CA MET A 289 -20.29 9.07 -0.83
C MET A 289 -19.93 10.54 -1.10
N ARG A 290 -18.87 10.78 -1.86
CA ARG A 290 -18.48 12.15 -2.27
C ARG A 290 -19.55 12.77 -3.18
N ARG A 291 -20.07 12.01 -4.13
CA ARG A 291 -21.11 12.45 -5.07
C ARG A 291 -22.39 12.86 -4.34
N ALA A 292 -22.80 12.06 -3.36
CA ALA A 292 -23.94 12.36 -2.51
C ALA A 292 -23.74 13.67 -1.72
N ALA A 293 -22.53 13.89 -1.19
CA ALA A 293 -22.22 15.10 -0.45
C ALA A 293 -22.21 16.36 -1.34
N GLU A 294 -21.66 16.28 -2.56
CA GLU A 294 -21.66 17.36 -3.56
C GLU A 294 -23.09 17.77 -3.97
N ASN A 295 -24.02 16.80 -4.03
CA ASN A 295 -25.42 17.06 -4.37
C ASN A 295 -26.18 17.76 -3.24
N VAL A 296 -25.84 17.48 -1.97
CA VAL A 296 -26.50 18.08 -0.79
C VAL A 296 -26.06 19.53 -0.59
N SER A 297 -24.79 19.86 -0.88
CA SER A 297 -24.26 21.23 -0.76
C SER A 297 -24.69 22.17 -1.90
N GLY A 298 -25.49 21.70 -2.87
CA GLY A 298 -25.96 22.53 -3.99
C GLY A 298 -24.81 23.05 -4.88
N GLY A 299 -23.65 22.41 -4.86
CA GLY A 299 -22.44 22.87 -5.54
C GLY A 299 -21.65 23.97 -4.80
N ASP A 300 -22.14 24.47 -3.66
CA ASP A 300 -21.39 25.38 -2.79
C ASP A 300 -20.53 24.57 -1.81
N ASN A 301 -19.32 24.22 -2.25
CA ASN A 301 -18.43 23.29 -1.54
C ASN A 301 -17.64 23.94 -0.39
N SER A 302 -18.06 25.10 0.15
CA SER A 302 -17.47 25.63 1.39
C SER A 302 -17.68 24.70 2.59
N GLU A 303 -18.70 23.83 2.52
CA GLU A 303 -19.05 22.82 3.53
C GLU A 303 -19.08 21.38 2.96
N ALA A 304 -18.48 21.13 1.79
CA ALA A 304 -18.36 19.75 1.32
C ALA A 304 -17.51 18.97 2.35
N PRO A 305 -18.01 17.84 2.89
CA PRO A 305 -17.31 17.08 3.92
C PRO A 305 -15.92 16.75 3.41
N ASP A 306 -14.92 16.96 4.27
CA ASP A 306 -13.53 16.70 3.95
C ASP A 306 -13.37 15.22 3.59
N ILE A 307 -13.42 14.91 2.29
CA ILE A 307 -13.25 13.55 1.76
C ILE A 307 -11.91 12.98 2.21
N THR A 308 -10.92 13.85 2.46
CA THR A 308 -9.65 13.47 3.07
C THR A 308 -9.86 12.96 4.50
N ALA A 309 -10.73 13.56 5.30
CA ALA A 309 -11.12 13.03 6.60
C ALA A 309 -11.86 11.69 6.50
N CYS A 310 -12.69 11.47 5.46
CA CYS A 310 -13.31 10.15 5.20
C CYS A 310 -12.27 9.09 4.81
N PHE A 311 -11.31 9.42 3.93
CA PHE A 311 -10.20 8.52 3.58
C PHE A 311 -9.26 8.29 4.76
N ILE A 312 -8.98 9.30 5.57
CA ILE A 312 -8.19 9.15 6.80
C ILE A 312 -8.91 8.24 7.78
N ARG A 313 -10.23 8.39 8.00
CA ARG A 313 -11.00 7.48 8.86
C ARG A 313 -10.97 6.04 8.34
N LYS A 314 -11.27 5.84 7.04
CA LYS A 314 -11.18 4.51 6.41
C LYS A 314 -9.75 3.95 6.38
N TYR A 315 -8.74 4.81 6.33
CA TYR A 315 -7.34 4.40 6.41
C TYR A 315 -6.94 4.00 7.83
N VAL A 316 -7.38 4.74 8.85
CA VAL A 316 -7.17 4.36 10.25
C VAL A 316 -7.84 3.02 10.54
N GLU A 317 -9.07 2.81 10.06
CA GLU A 317 -9.76 1.51 10.09
C GLU A 317 -8.99 0.43 9.32
N PHE A 318 -8.48 0.74 8.13
CA PHE A 318 -7.68 -0.18 7.34
C PHE A 318 -6.38 -0.58 8.02
N VAL A 319 -5.63 0.39 8.56
CA VAL A 319 -4.39 0.17 9.30
C VAL A 319 -4.67 -0.73 10.50
N GLY A 320 -5.72 -0.46 11.29
CA GLY A 320 -6.19 -1.40 12.32
C GLY A 320 -6.49 -2.80 11.75
N SER A 321 -7.17 -2.87 10.61
CA SER A 321 -7.56 -4.14 9.96
C SER A 321 -6.40 -4.93 9.32
N LEU A 322 -5.26 -4.29 9.03
CA LEU A 322 -4.03 -4.97 8.62
C LEU A 322 -3.53 -5.90 9.73
N PHE A 323 -3.87 -5.56 10.97
CA PHE A 323 -3.43 -6.26 12.15
C PHE A 323 -4.53 -7.24 12.66
N GLU A 324 -5.83 -6.95 12.51
CA GLU A 324 -6.92 -7.80 13.01
C GLU A 324 -7.11 -9.18 12.33
N LYS A 325 -6.54 -9.44 11.15
CA LYS A 325 -6.83 -10.68 10.40
C LYS A 325 -5.60 -11.56 10.17
N GLY A 326 -5.21 -12.24 11.25
CA GLY A 326 -4.67 -13.62 11.25
C GLY A 326 -3.47 -13.92 10.38
N SER A 327 -2.26 -13.67 10.92
CA SER A 327 -1.02 -14.35 10.52
C SER A 327 -0.36 -14.94 11.76
N GLU A 328 -0.08 -16.24 11.77
CA GLU A 328 0.43 -17.01 12.91
C GLU A 328 1.86 -16.61 13.37
N GLU A 329 2.05 -16.57 14.71
CA GLU A 329 3.24 -16.87 15.56
C GLU A 329 4.23 -15.82 16.19
N TYR A 330 4.09 -15.68 17.54
CA TYR A 330 4.97 -15.36 18.70
C TYR A 330 5.60 -13.96 19.00
N LEU A 331 5.49 -13.55 20.28
CA LEU A 331 6.02 -12.31 20.90
C LEU A 331 6.53 -12.45 22.34
N GLY A 332 7.56 -11.67 22.68
CA GLY A 332 8.02 -11.35 24.05
C GLY A 332 8.28 -9.83 24.22
N GLU A 333 8.37 -9.34 25.46
CA GLU A 333 8.37 -7.90 25.82
C GLU A 333 9.76 -7.28 26.03
N GLY A 334 9.96 -6.01 25.64
CA GLY A 334 10.98 -5.13 26.22
C GLY A 334 11.65 -4.06 25.32
N ILE A 335 11.41 -2.78 25.65
CA ILE A 335 12.25 -1.56 25.47
C ILE A 335 12.33 -0.91 24.05
N CYS A 336 11.76 0.30 23.92
CA CYS A 336 11.78 1.27 22.79
C CYS A 336 13.22 1.74 22.41
N PRO A 337 13.53 2.33 21.21
CA PRO A 337 12.64 3.00 20.24
C PRO A 337 12.90 2.65 18.74
N MET A 338 13.45 1.48 18.47
CA MET A 338 13.62 0.87 17.12
C MET A 338 13.45 -0.64 17.27
N GLY A 339 12.41 -1.08 17.99
CA GLY A 339 12.05 -2.50 18.04
C GLY A 339 11.80 -2.99 16.61
N GLN A 340 12.40 -4.11 16.21
CA GLN A 340 12.10 -4.70 14.90
C GLN A 340 10.63 -5.08 14.87
N ILE A 341 9.82 -4.37 14.07
CA ILE A 341 8.48 -4.85 13.72
C ILE A 341 8.67 -5.82 12.57
N GLN A 342 8.74 -7.11 12.86
CA GLN A 342 8.79 -8.15 11.83
C GLN A 342 7.39 -8.65 11.52
N PHE A 343 7.02 -8.56 10.25
CA PHE A 343 5.81 -9.16 9.70
C PHE A 343 6.15 -10.47 8.99
N SER A 344 5.50 -11.56 9.40
CA SER A 344 5.52 -12.83 8.68
C SER A 344 4.17 -13.06 8.02
N TRP A 345 4.15 -13.19 6.70
CA TRP A 345 2.92 -13.43 5.94
C TRP A 345 2.75 -14.95 5.72
N GLY A 346 1.84 -15.58 6.47
CA GLY A 346 1.50 -17.00 6.37
C GLY A 346 0.24 -17.23 5.54
N ASN A 347 0.22 -18.29 4.74
CA ASN A 347 -0.91 -18.67 3.88
C ASN A 347 -1.94 -19.50 4.68
N ARG A 348 -3.21 -19.09 4.71
CA ARG A 348 -4.31 -20.08 4.72
C ARG A 348 -5.05 -19.97 3.38
N ARG A 349 -4.97 -21.03 2.58
CA ARG A 349 -5.98 -21.28 1.54
C ARG A 349 -7.33 -21.33 2.25
N LEU A 350 -8.25 -20.45 1.87
CA LEU A 350 -9.65 -20.57 2.26
C LEU A 350 -10.16 -21.96 1.84
N PRO A 351 -10.83 -22.72 2.73
CA PRO A 351 -11.74 -23.75 2.27
C PRO A 351 -12.80 -23.03 1.44
N LEU A 352 -12.92 -23.39 0.16
CA LEU A 352 -14.11 -23.10 -0.61
C LEU A 352 -15.29 -23.65 0.19
N ALA A 353 -16.05 -22.77 0.83
CA ALA A 353 -17.34 -23.12 1.39
C ALA A 353 -18.28 -23.41 0.21
N ARG A 354 -18.19 -24.63 -0.34
CA ARG A 354 -19.33 -25.26 -0.99
C ARG A 354 -20.33 -25.55 0.13
N LYS A 355 -21.17 -24.57 0.46
CA LYS A 355 -22.52 -24.91 0.92
C LYS A 355 -23.22 -25.56 -0.27
N LYS A 356 -23.07 -26.88 -0.38
CA LYS A 356 -24.14 -27.69 -0.96
C LYS A 356 -25.28 -27.60 0.05
N GLU A 357 -26.17 -26.64 -0.13
CA GLU A 357 -27.55 -26.84 0.31
C GLU A 357 -28.11 -27.94 -0.57
N THR A 358 -28.07 -29.16 -0.04
CA THR A 358 -28.95 -30.23 -0.46
C THR A 358 -30.36 -29.79 -0.14
N VAL A 359 -31.00 -29.11 -1.09
CA VAL A 359 -32.47 -29.06 -1.14
C VAL A 359 -32.91 -30.44 -1.58
N GLU A 360 -33.22 -31.30 -0.60
CA GLU A 360 -33.99 -32.51 -0.84
C GLU A 360 -35.39 -32.10 -1.32
N VAL A 361 -35.57 -32.13 -2.64
CA VAL A 361 -36.89 -32.13 -3.25
C VAL A 361 -37.42 -33.57 -3.15
N HIS A 362 -38.15 -33.86 -2.08
CA HIS A 362 -38.95 -35.10 -2.03
C HIS A 362 -40.36 -34.84 -2.60
N PRO A 363 -40.84 -35.69 -3.52
CA PRO A 363 -42.00 -35.42 -4.35
C PRO A 363 -43.32 -35.69 -3.60
N TYR A 364 -44.30 -34.85 -3.92
CA TYR A 364 -45.73 -35.06 -3.66
C TYR A 364 -46.18 -36.44 -4.14
N GLN A 365 -46.62 -37.30 -3.22
CA GLN A 365 -47.47 -38.45 -3.52
C GLN A 365 -48.75 -38.41 -2.67
N LYS A 366 -49.87 -38.40 -3.38
CA LYS A 366 -51.24 -38.67 -2.90
C LYS A 366 -51.29 -40.06 -2.24
N ASP A 367 -51.96 -40.21 -1.10
CA ASP A 367 -53.31 -40.83 -1.04
C ASP A 367 -53.88 -40.99 0.40
N ARG A 368 -55.15 -40.58 0.53
CA ARG A 368 -56.32 -41.23 1.19
C ARG A 368 -56.37 -41.58 2.69
N ARG A 369 -57.48 -41.07 3.28
CA ARG A 369 -58.40 -41.65 4.31
C ARG A 369 -57.90 -41.55 5.76
N ASN A 370 -58.64 -41.10 6.79
CA ASN A 370 -60.08 -41.08 7.07
C ASN A 370 -60.45 -40.00 8.14
N PHE A 371 -61.72 -39.57 8.07
CA PHE A 371 -62.57 -38.72 8.93
C PHE A 371 -62.72 -39.24 10.39
N PRO A 372 -63.30 -38.50 11.39
CA PRO A 372 -64.61 -37.82 11.31
C PRO A 372 -64.90 -36.50 12.07
N HIS A 373 -65.94 -35.81 11.52
CA HIS A 373 -67.07 -35.04 12.12
C HIS A 373 -66.78 -34.01 13.26
N SER A 374 -67.36 -32.80 13.33
CA SER A 374 -68.76 -32.40 13.09
C SER A 374 -68.99 -30.87 13.16
N HIS A 375 -69.66 -30.31 12.14
CA HIS A 375 -70.86 -29.41 12.22
C HIS A 375 -70.78 -27.94 12.74
N PRO A 376 -71.75 -27.04 12.37
CA PRO A 376 -71.44 -25.94 11.43
C PRO A 376 -72.11 -24.54 11.69
N PHE A 377 -71.76 -23.55 10.82
CA PHE A 377 -72.54 -22.38 10.32
C PHE A 377 -72.98 -21.25 11.30
N PRO A 378 -73.45 -20.06 10.81
CA PRO A 378 -73.21 -19.33 9.54
C PRO A 378 -72.98 -17.79 9.72
N ASN A 379 -72.68 -17.12 8.58
CA ASN A 379 -72.74 -15.67 8.28
C ASN A 379 -71.81 -14.70 8.99
#